data_AF-A0A838KKP2-F1
#
_entry.id   AF-A0A838KKP2-F1
#
_cell.length_a   1.000
_cell.length_b   1.000
_cell.length_c   1.000
_cell.angle_alpha   90.00
_cell.angle_beta   90.00
_cell.angle_gamma   90.00
#
_symmetry.space_group_name_H-M   'P 1'
#
loop_
_entity.id
_entity.type
_entity.pdbx_description
1 polymer ?
#
loop_
_entity_poly.entity_id
_entity_poly.type
_entity_poly.pdbx_seq_one_letter_code
_entity_poly.pdbx_strand_id
1 'polypeptide(L)' 'MPSVKDVVRRYTDLDEDDLAWLQLLLSDWQIIADLSFADLVLWLPDREGHGYWGGAQ' A
#
# COMPACT_ATOMS: atom_id res chain seq x y z
N MET A 1 13.75 3.52 -2.68
CA MET A 1 12.30 3.78 -2.64
C MET A 1 11.91 3.89 -1.18
N PRO A 2 11.16 4.93 -0.76
CA PRO A 2 10.68 5.00 0.61
C PRO A 2 9.84 3.75 0.92
N SER A 3 9.99 3.20 2.12
CA SER A 3 9.24 2.01 2.54
C SER A 3 7.75 2.35 2.60
N VAL A 4 6.87 1.38 2.31
CA VAL A 4 5.41 1.57 2.46
C VAL A 4 5.07 2.05 3.88
N LYS A 5 5.84 1.63 4.90
CA LYS A 5 5.71 2.12 6.27
C LYS A 5 5.95 3.62 6.41
N ASP A 6 6.85 4.21 5.63
CA ASP A 6 7.15 5.64 5.67
C ASP A 6 6.05 6.48 5.01
N VAL A 7 5.39 5.94 3.97
CA VAL A 7 4.25 6.58 3.31
C VAL A 7 3.01 6.50 4.19
N VAL A 8 2.71 5.31 4.74
CA VAL A 8 1.55 5.08 5.60
C VAL A 8 1.61 5.94 6.87
N ARG A 9 2.77 6.03 7.53
CA ARG A 9 2.92 6.83 8.76
C ARG A 9 2.89 8.35 8.53
N ARG A 10 3.19 8.84 7.33
CA ARG A 10 3.26 10.29 7.07
C ARG A 10 2.02 10.87 6.40
N TYR A 11 1.25 10.09 5.66
CA TYR A 11 0.23 10.65 4.76
C TYR A 11 -1.16 10.03 4.87
N THR A 12 -1.35 8.96 5.66
CA THR A 12 -2.64 8.27 5.76
C THR A 12 -3.08 8.08 7.20
N ASP A 13 -4.39 8.16 7.47
CA ASP A 13 -5.00 7.96 8.80
C ASP A 13 -5.30 6.48 9.09
N LEU A 14 -4.51 5.57 8.51
CA LEU A 14 -4.66 4.13 8.67
C LEU A 14 -4.25 3.72 10.09
N ASP A 15 -5.07 2.89 10.73
CA ASP A 15 -4.80 2.40 12.08
C ASP A 15 -3.75 1.27 12.09
N GLU A 16 -3.43 0.74 13.27
CA GLU A 16 -2.45 -0.35 13.40
C GLU A 16 -2.92 -1.66 12.73
N ASP A 17 -4.23 -1.90 12.70
CA ASP A 17 -4.84 -3.10 12.10
C ASP A 17 -4.80 -3.01 10.57
N ASP A 18 -5.07 -1.83 10.01
CA ASP A 18 -4.91 -1.51 8.59
C ASP A 18 -3.46 -1.71 8.14
N LEU A 19 -2.50 -1.25 8.95
CA LEU A 19 -1.08 -1.41 8.67
C LEU A 19 -0.63 -2.88 8.73
N ALA A 20 -1.22 -3.68 9.62
CA ALA A 20 -0.97 -5.12 9.69
C ALA A 20 -1.52 -5.84 8.46
N TRP A 21 -2.74 -5.48 8.02
CA TRP A 21 -3.34 -5.99 6.79
C TRP A 21 -2.52 -5.64 5.54
N LEU A 22 -2.07 -4.40 5.43
CA LEU A 22 -1.19 -3.98 4.34
C LEU A 22 0.12 -4.76 4.32
N GLN A 23 0.72 -5.04 5.47
CA GLN A 23 1.93 -5.86 5.54
C GLN A 23 1.68 -7.30 5.08
N LEU A 24 0.54 -7.91 5.41
CA LEU A 24 0.17 -9.23 4.91
C LEU A 24 -0.02 -9.20 3.39
N LEU A 25 -0.77 -8.23 2.87
CA LEU A 25 -1.01 -8.06 1.44
C LEU A 25 0.30 -7.88 0.66
N LEU A 26 1.21 -7.05 1.17
CA LEU A 26 2.51 -6.81 0.56
C LEU A 26 3.43 -8.04 0.62
N SER A 27 3.24 -8.94 1.60
CA SER A 27 4.02 -10.17 1.71
C SER A 27 3.68 -11.15 0.59
N ASP A 28 2.42 -11.16 0.13
CA ASP A 28 1.95 -12.04 -0.96
C ASP A 28 1.90 -11.33 -2.34
N TRP A 29 2.34 -10.08 -2.43
CA TRP A 29 2.16 -9.21 -3.61
C TRP A 29 2.71 -9.83 -4.90
N GLN A 30 3.90 -10.42 -4.84
CA GLN A 30 4.55 -11.02 -6.02
C GLN A 30 3.76 -12.20 -6.58
N ILE A 31 3.19 -13.04 -5.70
CA ILE A 31 2.39 -14.20 -6.13
C ILE A 31 1.13 -13.72 -6.85
N ILE A 32 0.49 -12.66 -6.35
CA ILE A 32 -0.70 -12.07 -6.97
C ILE A 32 -0.34 -11.47 -8.33
N ALA A 33 0.78 -10.73 -8.41
CA ALA A 33 1.27 -10.16 -9.66
C ALA A 33 1.55 -11.26 -10.71
N ASP A 34 2.29 -12.30 -10.32
CA ASP A 34 2.65 -13.42 -11.20
C ASP A 34 1.41 -14.17 -11.71
N LEU A 35 0.42 -14.43 -10.85
CA LEU A 35 -0.84 -15.08 -11.22
C LEU A 35 -1.71 -14.22 -12.15
N SER A 36 -1.64 -12.89 -11.99
CA SER A 36 -2.36 -11.93 -12.83
C SER A 36 -1.64 -11.60 -14.13
N PHE A 37 -0.37 -12.00 -14.29
CA PHE A 37 0.52 -11.60 -15.38
C PHE A 37 0.55 -10.07 -15.60
N ALA A 38 0.42 -9.29 -14.53
CA ALA A 38 0.30 -7.84 -14.57
C ALA A 38 1.09 -7.16 -13.45
N ASP A 39 1.53 -5.94 -13.72
CA ASP A 39 2.08 -5.05 -12.68
C ASP A 39 0.93 -4.48 -11.85
N LEU A 40 1.03 -4.58 -10.52
CA LEU A 40 0.01 -4.14 -9.59
C LEU A 40 0.46 -2.86 -8.90
N VAL A 41 -0.35 -1.81 -8.93
CA VAL A 41 -0.08 -0.57 -8.20
C VAL A 41 -1.05 -0.43 -7.04
N LEU A 42 -0.52 -0.30 -5.82
CA LEU A 42 -1.30 -0.05 -4.62
C LEU A 42 -1.47 1.46 -4.41
N TRP A 43 -2.71 1.91 -4.42
CA TRP A 43 -3.09 3.31 -4.17
C TRP A 43 -3.68 3.46 -2.76
N LEU A 44 -3.09 4.34 -1.97
CA LEU A 44 -3.53 4.66 -0.61
C LEU A 44 -4.24 6.01 -0.60
N PRO A 45 -5.44 6.14 -0.01
CA PRO A 45 -6.15 7.41 0.06
C PRO A 45 -5.40 8.40 0.96
N ASP A 46 -5.27 9.64 0.52
CA ASP A 46 -4.69 10.72 1.32
C ASP A 46 -5.57 11.06 2.52
N ARG A 47 -4.97 11.38 3.67
CA ARG A 47 -5.68 11.71 4.91
C ARG A 47 -6.66 12.86 4.76
N GLU A 48 -6.34 13.85 3.92
CA GLU A 48 -7.19 15.02 3.70
C GLU A 48 -8.22 14.79 2.58
N GLY A 49 -8.26 13.59 1.98
CA GLY A 49 -9.21 13.24 0.93
C GLY A 49 -8.96 13.94 -0.40
N HIS A 50 -7.78 14.55 -0.58
CA HIS A 50 -7.42 15.32 -1.78
C HIS A 50 -6.96 14.44 -2.95
N GLY A 51 -6.71 13.15 -2.72
CA GLY A 51 -6.29 12.22 -3.77
C GLY A 51 -5.80 10.88 -3.25
N TYR A 52 -4.97 10.21 -4.06
CA TYR A 52 -4.38 8.92 -3.76
C TYR A 52 -2.85 8.97 -3.92
N TRP A 53 -2.15 8.27 -3.04
CA TRP A 53 -0.70 8.11 -3.06
C TRP A 53 -0.31 6.70 -3.50
N GLY A 54 0.72 6.61 -4.35
CA GLY A 54 1.32 5.32 -4.71
C GLY A 54 2.09 4.75 -3.51
N GLY A 55 1.59 3.66 -2.95
CA GLY A 55 2.19 2.98 -1.79
C GLY A 55 3.12 1.84 -2.18
N ALA A 56 2.78 1.08 -3.22
CA ALA A 56 3.57 -0.03 -3.75
C ALA A 56 3.32 -0.22 -5.24
N GLN A 57 4.28 -0.80 -5.94
CA GLN A 57 4.20 -1.23 -7.33
C GLN A 57 4.92 -2.57 -7.45
#